data_AF-A0A4Q7FUC6-F1
#
_entry.id   AF-A0A4Q7FUC6-F1
#
_cell.length_a   1.000
_cell.length_b   1.000
_cell.length_c   1.000
_cell.angle_alpha   90.00
_cell.angle_beta   90.00
_cell.angle_gamma   90.00
#
_symmetry.space_group_name_H-M   'P 1'
#
loop_
_entity.id
_entity.type
_entity.pdbx_description
1 polymer ?
#
loop_
_entity_poly.entity_id
_entity_poly.type
_entity_poly.pdbx_seq_one_letter_code
_entity_poly.pdbx_strand_id
1 'polypeptide(L)' 'MSESVNGKIMVARDGNRLLVEFAHQQALPVYPAAAGEFFATAIDMRLRFAGGDQARPSELTVVNGNKTESFKRTD' A
#
# COMPACT_ATOMS: atom_id res chain seq x y z
N MET A 1 22.60 -4.52 4.57
CA MET A 1 21.48 -4.54 5.54
C MET A 1 20.57 -3.39 5.15
N SER A 2 19.44 -3.66 4.52
CA SER A 2 18.47 -2.62 4.13
C SER A 2 17.78 -2.10 5.38
N GLU A 3 17.95 -0.81 5.68
CA GLU A 3 17.21 -0.12 6.73
C GLU A 3 15.72 -0.40 6.59
N SER A 4 15.11 -1.01 7.61
CA SER A 4 13.66 -0.98 7.76
C SER A 4 13.29 0.47 8.08
N VAL A 5 12.87 1.22 7.06
CA VAL A 5 12.26 2.53 7.28
C VAL A 5 11.05 2.31 8.18
N ASN A 6 11.08 2.92 9.36
CA ASN A 6 10.05 2.84 10.39
C ASN A 6 8.82 3.69 9.98
N GLY A 7 8.33 3.50 8.75
CA GLY A 7 7.21 4.23 8.17
C GLY A 7 5.89 3.55 8.49
N LYS A 8 4.86 4.33 8.79
CA LYS A 8 3.48 3.86 8.85
C LYS A 8 2.79 4.26 7.55
N ILE A 9 2.14 3.28 6.92
CA ILE A 9 1.24 3.49 5.80
C ILE A 9 -0.19 3.26 6.29
N MET A 10 -1.09 4.18 5.95
CA MET A 10 -2.51 4.02 6.22
C MET A 10 -3.25 3.73 4.92
N VAL A 11 -4.04 2.67 4.93
CA VAL A 11 -4.91 2.30 3.81
C VAL A 11 -6.33 2.41 4.30
N ALA A 12 -7.11 3.30 3.70
CA ALA A 12 -8.51 3.52 4.01
C ALA A 12 -9.38 3.26 2.78
N ARG A 13 -10.62 2.84 3.00
CA ARG A 13 -11.63 2.76 1.95
C ARG A 13 -12.48 4.03 1.96
N ASP A 14 -12.54 4.70 0.83
CA ASP A 14 -13.44 5.83 0.58
C ASP A 14 -14.44 5.44 -0.53
N GLY A 15 -15.68 5.14 -0.13
CA GLY A 15 -16.69 4.59 -1.01
C GLY A 15 -16.23 3.31 -1.71
N ASN A 16 -16.03 3.37 -3.03
CA ASN A 16 -15.57 2.24 -3.84
C ASN A 16 -14.07 2.33 -4.22
N ARG A 17 -13.31 3.18 -3.54
CA ARG A 17 -11.88 3.38 -3.79
C ARG A 17 -11.07 3.14 -2.53
N LEU A 18 -9.79 2.82 -2.72
CA LEU A 18 -8.81 2.83 -1.64
C LEU A 18 -8.02 4.13 -1.72
N LEU A 19 -7.73 4.69 -0.55
CA LEU A 19 -6.83 5.81 -0.35
C LEU A 19 -5.62 5.34 0.43
N VAL A 20 -4.45 5.81 0.01
CA VAL A 20 -3.16 5.48 0.65
C VAL A 20 -2.53 6.75 1.16
N GLU A 21 -2.19 6.78 2.43
CA GLU A 21 -1.47 7.87 3.07
C GLU A 21 -0.10 7.37 3.56
N PHE A 22 0.95 8.11 3.20
CA PHE A 22 2.32 7.84 3.63
C PHE A 22 2.90 9.08 4.32
N ALA A 23 3.41 8.93 5.53
CA ALA A 23 4.23 9.94 6.23
C ALA A 23 3.73 11.41 6.12
N HIS A 24 2.45 11.68 6.42
CA HIS A 24 1.83 13.01 6.39
C HIS A 24 1.68 13.65 4.99
N GLN A 25 1.85 12.88 3.92
CA GLN A 25 1.51 13.32 2.57
C GLN A 25 -0.01 13.29 2.37
N GLN A 26 -0.50 14.01 1.36
CA GLN A 26 -1.92 13.91 0.97
C GLN A 26 -2.26 12.47 0.59
N ALA A 27 -3.44 12.00 1.01
CA ALA A 27 -3.93 10.68 0.65
C ALA A 27 -4.10 10.56 -0.87
N LEU A 28 -3.54 9.49 -1.44
CA LEU A 28 -3.57 9.22 -2.87
C LEU A 28 -4.60 8.14 -3.18
N PRO A 29 -5.50 8.35 -4.16
CA PRO A 29 -6.38 7.29 -4.62
C PRO A 29 -5.57 6.21 -5.35
N VAL A 30 -5.91 4.96 -5.08
CA VAL A 30 -5.34 3.81 -5.79
C VAL A 30 -6.43 2.96 -6.44
N TYR A 31 -6.08 2.35 -7.56
CA TYR A 31 -6.97 1.66 -8.48
C TYR A 31 -6.59 0.19 -8.56
N PRO A 32 -7.56 -0.73 -8.64
CA PRO A 32 -7.26 -2.15 -8.74
C PRO A 32 -6.61 -2.48 -10.09
N ALA A 33 -5.54 -3.27 -10.06
CA ALA A 33 -4.92 -3.87 -11.25
C ALA A 33 -5.26 -5.36 -11.34
N ALA A 34 -5.20 -6.07 -10.20
CA ALA A 34 -5.52 -7.48 -10.06
C ALA A 34 -5.94 -7.79 -8.62
N ALA A 35 -6.24 -9.06 -8.31
CA ALA A 35 -6.59 -9.47 -6.95
C ALA A 35 -5.44 -9.16 -5.98
N GLY A 36 -5.68 -8.25 -5.03
CA GLY A 36 -4.68 -7.79 -4.07
C GLY A 36 -3.65 -6.81 -4.64
N GLU A 37 -3.76 -6.38 -5.89
CA GLU A 37 -2.82 -5.45 -6.53
C GLU A 37 -3.50 -4.13 -6.91
N PHE A 38 -2.87 -3.03 -6.52
CA PHE A 38 -3.38 -1.67 -6.76
C PHE A 38 -2.26 -0.76 -7.26
N PHE A 39 -2.62 0.34 -7.91
CA PHE A 39 -1.66 1.35 -8.35
C PHE A 39 -2.22 2.77 -8.20
N ALA A 40 -1.33 3.75 -8.01
CA ALA A 40 -1.68 5.16 -8.12
C ALA A 40 -1.49 5.63 -9.55
N THR A 41 -2.34 6.55 -10.02
CA THR A 41 -2.18 7.20 -11.33
C THR A 41 -1.32 8.45 -11.27
N ALA A 42 -1.24 9.10 -10.10
CA ALA A 42 -0.52 10.36 -9.90
C ALA A 42 1.00 10.18 -9.81
N ILE A 43 1.46 9.00 -9.40
CA ILE A 43 2.87 8.62 -9.21
C ILE A 43 3.06 7.16 -9.61
N ASP A 44 4.30 6.74 -9.90
CA ASP A 44 4.64 5.34 -10.19
C ASP A 44 4.66 4.50 -8.90
N MET A 45 3.47 4.33 -8.29
CA MET A 45 3.28 3.57 -7.07
C MET A 45 2.38 2.36 -7.31
N ARG A 46 2.85 1.19 -6.88
CA ARG A 46 2.08 -0.06 -6.83
C ARG A 46 2.03 -0.60 -5.40
N LEU A 47 0.87 -1.17 -5.06
CA LEU A 47 0.62 -1.83 -3.79
C LEU A 47 0.26 -3.28 -4.05
N ARG A 48 0.85 -4.18 -3.28
CA ARG A 48 0.51 -5.60 -3.29
C ARG A 48 0.17 -6.05 -1.88
N PHE A 49 -1.08 -6.39 -1.65
CA PHE A 49 -1.58 -6.97 -0.43
C PHE A 49 -1.40 -8.49 -0.46
N ALA A 50 -0.87 -9.05 0.63
CA ALA A 50 -0.65 -10.49 0.79
C ALA A 50 -1.00 -10.95 2.21
N GLY A 51 -1.10 -12.26 2.39
CA GLY A 51 -1.40 -12.88 3.68
C GLY A 51 -2.16 -14.20 3.54
N GLY A 52 -2.41 -14.87 4.67
CA GLY A 52 -3.17 -16.13 4.70
C GLY A 52 -4.68 -15.94 4.45
N ASP A 53 -5.19 -14.73 4.62
CA ASP A 53 -6.58 -14.35 4.36
C ASP A 53 -6.62 -13.17 3.38
N GLN A 54 -7.23 -13.37 2.21
CA GLN A 54 -7.38 -12.33 1.20
C GLN A 54 -8.36 -11.22 1.62
N ALA A 55 -9.36 -11.55 2.44
CA ALA A 55 -10.27 -10.55 2.99
C ALA A 55 -9.59 -9.71 4.08
N ARG A 56 -8.56 -10.28 4.73
CA ARG A 56 -7.75 -9.60 5.75
C ARG A 56 -6.24 -9.80 5.53
N PRO A 57 -5.63 -9.13 4.52
CA PRO A 57 -4.20 -9.24 4.24
C PRO A 57 -3.33 -8.82 5.43
N SER A 58 -2.30 -9.57 5.77
CA SER A 58 -1.40 -9.27 6.89
C SER A 58 -0.14 -8.52 6.45
N GLU A 59 0.12 -8.46 5.15
CA GLU A 59 1.33 -7.92 4.54
C GLU A 59 0.98 -6.97 3.40
N LEU A 60 1.82 -5.95 3.25
CA LEU A 60 1.72 -4.98 2.15
C LEU A 60 3.12 -4.70 1.60
N THR A 61 3.33 -4.91 0.31
CA THR A 61 4.50 -4.42 -0.42
C THR A 61 4.12 -3.17 -1.20
N VAL A 62 4.91 -2.11 -1.07
CA VAL A 62 4.79 -0.87 -1.83
C VAL A 62 6.01 -0.74 -2.73
N VAL A 63 5.79 -0.56 -4.02
CA VAL A 63 6.83 -0.23 -5.00
C VAL A 63 6.56 1.19 -5.47
N ASN A 64 7.49 2.12 -5.24
CA ASN A 64 7.43 3.50 -5.69
C ASN A 64 8.69 3.82 -6.52
N GLY A 65 8.56 3.79 -7.85
CA GLY A 65 9.69 3.80 -8.77
C GLY A 65 10.70 2.70 -8.43
N ASN A 66 11.92 3.08 -8.05
CA ASN A 66 12.99 2.14 -7.72
C ASN A 66 12.99 1.69 -6.24
N LYS A 67 12.09 2.22 -5.40
CA LYS A 67 12.02 1.91 -3.98
C LYS A 67 10.98 0.82 -3.74
N THR A 68 11.35 -0.23 -3.01
CA THR A 68 10.41 -1.24 -2.51
C THR A 68 10.42 -1.23 -1.00
N GLU A 69 9.23 -1.13 -0.39
CA GLU A 69 9.03 -1.15 1.06
C GLU A 69 8.01 -2.24 1.41
N SER A 70 8.19 -2.88 2.56
CA SER A 70 7.29 -3.93 3.04
C SER A 70 6.79 -3.59 4.43
N PHE A 71 5.49 -3.75 4.63
CA PHE A 71 4.79 -3.41 5.86
C PHE A 71 4.01 -4.62 6.37
N LYS A 72 3.92 -4.74 7.69
CA LYS A 72 3.00 -5.67 8.34
C LYS A 72 1.81 -4.90 8.87
N ARG A 73 0.62 -5.50 8.79
CA ARG A 73 -0.58 -4.96 9.44
C ARG A 73 -0.39 -4.94 10.95
N THR A 74 -0.82 -3.87 11.62
CA THR A 74 -0.63 -3.64 13.06
C THR A 74 -1.93 -3.27 13.79
N ASP A 75 -3.09 -3.58 13.20
CA ASP A 75 -4.43 -3.33 13.74
C ASP A 75 -5.15 -4.61 14.17
#